data_AF-A0A3D5NS20-F1
#
_entry.id   AF-A0A3D5NS20-F1
#
_cell.length_a   1.000
_cell.length_b   1.000
_cell.length_c   1.000
_cell.angle_alpha   90.00
_cell.angle_beta   90.00
_cell.angle_gamma   90.00
#
_symmetry.space_group_name_H-M   'P 1'
#
loop_
_entity.id
_entity.type
_entity.pdbx_description
1 polymer ?
#
loop_
_entity_poly.entity_id
_entity_poly.type
_entity_poly.pdbx_seq_one_letter_code
_entity_poly.pdbx_strand_id
1 'polypeptide(L)' 'MFSLIVAATKDGVIGREGELPWKIPSDLSYFKRMTMGKKMIMGRKTFESLPGML' A
#
# COMPACT_ATOMS: atom_id res chain seq x y z
N MET A 1 -10.42 11.66 12.33
CA MET A 1 -10.15 10.25 12.67
C MET A 1 -8.97 9.78 11.83
N PHE A 2 -7.98 9.13 12.43
CA PHE A 2 -6.84 8.56 11.72
C PHE A 2 -7.03 7.05 11.55
N SER A 3 -6.53 6.50 10.44
CA SER A 3 -6.61 5.07 10.15
C SER A 3 -5.33 4.64 9.48
N LEU A 4 -4.92 3.40 9.76
CA LEU A 4 -3.81 2.73 9.10
C LEU A 4 -4.38 1.65 8.19
N ILE A 5 -3.80 1.48 7.01
CA ILE A 5 -4.11 0.42 6.07
C ILE A 5 -2.79 -0.19 5.59
N VAL A 6 -2.67 -1.52 5.70
CA VAL A 6 -1.44 -2.25 5.40
C VAL A 6 -1.78 -3.67 4.97
N ALA A 7 -1.07 -4.19 3.98
CA ALA A 7 -1.02 -5.61 3.65
C ALA A 7 0.28 -6.18 4.24
N ALA A 8 0.16 -7.28 4.98
CA ALA A 8 1.30 -7.91 5.67
C ALA A 8 1.23 -9.43 5.55
N THR A 9 2.39 -10.09 5.51
CA THR A 9 2.46 -11.54 5.71
C THR A 9 2.10 -11.91 7.16
N LYS A 10 1.91 -13.21 7.42
CA LYS A 10 1.69 -13.72 8.78
C LYS A 10 2.81 -13.34 9.75
N ASP A 11 4.03 -13.21 9.24
CA ASP A 11 5.22 -12.84 10.01
C ASP A 11 5.50 -11.32 9.99
N GLY A 12 4.57 -10.51 9.47
CA GLY A 12 4.62 -9.04 9.53
C GLY A 12 5.43 -8.36 8.41
N VAL A 13 5.83 -9.07 7.35
CA VAL A 13 6.54 -8.46 6.22
C VAL A 13 5.56 -7.65 5.37
N ILE A 14 5.89 -6.38 5.11
CA ILE A 14 5.05 -5.43 4.35
C ILE A 14 5.69 -4.98 3.01
N GLY A 15 6.94 -5.38 2.77
CA GLY A 15 7.72 -4.98 1.62
C GLY A 15 9.16 -5.48 1.74
N ARG A 16 9.85 -5.61 0.60
CA ARG A 16 11.26 -6.01 0.52
C ARG A 16 11.90 -5.32 -0.69
N GLU A 17 13.08 -4.75 -0.51
CA GLU A 17 13.81 -4.01 -1.57
C GLU A 17 12.99 -2.93 -2.29
N GLY A 18 12.05 -2.28 -1.59
CA GLY A 18 11.19 -1.23 -2.16
C GLY A 18 9.97 -1.74 -2.92
N GLU A 19 9.74 -3.05 -2.96
CA GLU A 19 8.60 -3.66 -3.65
C GLU A 19 7.77 -4.53 -2.70
N LEU A 20 6.57 -4.90 -3.14
CA LEU A 20 5.78 -5.94 -2.47
C LEU A 20 6.32 -7.31 -2.92
N PRO A 21 6.62 -8.24 -2.00
CA PRO A 21 7.13 -9.56 -2.36
C PRO A 21 6.03 -10.48 -2.94
N TRP A 22 4.86 -9.94 -3.26
CA TRP A 22 3.73 -10.61 -3.89
C TRP A 22 3.10 -9.73 -4.97
N LYS A 23 2.40 -10.38 -5.90
CA LYS A 23 1.58 -9.70 -6.92
C LYS A 23 0.13 -10.15 -6.79
N ILE A 24 -0.66 -9.40 -6.02
CA ILE A 24 -2.07 -9.69 -5.73
C ILE A 24 -2.92 -8.50 -6.22
N PRO A 25 -3.47 -8.53 -7.46
CA PRO A 25 -4.21 -7.40 -8.02
C PRO A 25 -5.44 -6.98 -7.20
N SER A 26 -6.08 -7.95 -6.52
CA SER A 26 -7.24 -7.69 -5.66
C SER A 26 -6.88 -6.87 -4.41
N ASP A 27 -5.67 -7.00 -3.89
CA ASP A 27 -5.16 -6.25 -2.73
C ASP A 27 -4.98 -4.76 -3.09
N LEU A 28 -4.30 -4.48 -4.20
CA LEU A 28 -4.16 -3.11 -4.69
C LEU A 28 -5.52 -2.47 -5.03
N SER A 29 -6.43 -3.25 -5.61
CA SER A 29 -7.80 -2.79 -5.89
C SER A 29 -8.56 -2.45 -4.60
N TYR A 30 -8.37 -3.24 -3.55
CA TYR A 30 -8.94 -2.98 -2.23
C TYR A 30 -8.34 -1.72 -1.62
N PHE A 31 -7.01 -1.59 -1.61
CA PHE A 31 -6.31 -0.41 -1.12
C PHE A 31 -6.85 0.87 -1.78
N LYS A 32 -6.92 0.88 -3.12
CA LYS A 32 -7.48 2.00 -3.90
C LYS A 32 -8.90 2.34 -3.47
N ARG A 33 -9.81 1.35 -3.36
CA ARG A 33 -11.19 1.60 -2.89
C ARG A 33 -11.25 2.20 -1.49
N MET A 34 -10.36 1.77 -0.59
CA MET A 34 -10.35 2.23 0.80
C MET A 34 -9.76 3.63 0.97
N THR A 35 -8.86 4.04 0.10
CA THR A 35 -8.14 5.33 0.20
C THR A 35 -8.65 6.40 -0.76
N MET A 36 -9.39 6.04 -1.81
CA MET A 36 -9.94 6.99 -2.78
C MET A 36 -10.77 8.09 -2.09
N GLY A 37 -10.54 9.35 -2.52
CA GLY A 37 -11.21 10.52 -1.95
C GLY A 37 -10.74 10.93 -0.55
N LYS A 38 -9.75 10.25 0.03
CA LYS A 38 -9.19 10.55 1.36
C LYS A 38 -7.77 11.10 1.23
N LYS A 39 -7.36 11.88 2.23
CA LYS A 39 -5.98 12.33 2.37
C LYS A 39 -5.10 11.14 2.79
N MET A 40 -4.11 10.80 1.98
CA MET A 40 -3.15 9.74 2.28
C MET A 40 -1.85 10.33 2.81
N ILE A 41 -1.29 9.70 3.83
CA ILE A 41 0.05 9.99 4.35
C ILE A 41 0.87 8.71 4.16
N MET A 42 2.03 8.82 3.54
CA MET A 42 2.96 7.71 3.31
C MET A 42 4.40 8.20 3.29
N GLY A 43 5.35 7.30 3.53
CA GLY A 43 6.78 7.61 3.40
C GLY A 43 7.20 7.79 1.94
N ARG A 44 8.26 8.57 1.70
CA ARG A 44 8.83 8.83 0.36
C ARG A 44 9.06 7.55 -0.46
N LYS A 45 9.69 6.53 0.13
CA LYS A 45 9.99 5.26 -0.57
C LYS A 45 8.71 4.55 -1.04
N THR A 46 7.66 4.56 -0.23
CA THR A 46 6.35 3.99 -0.61
C THR A 46 5.75 4.77 -1.77
N PHE A 47 5.82 6.10 -1.74
CA PHE A 47 5.32 6.93 -2.82
C PHE A 47 6.06 6.65 -4.15
N GLU A 48 7.38 6.53 -4.11
CA GLU A 48 8.20 6.21 -5.29
C GLU A 48 7.98 4.79 -5.84
N SER A 49 7.60 3.83 -5.00
CA SER A 49 7.31 2.45 -5.43
C SER A 49 5.96 2.29 -6.14
N LEU A 50 5.08 3.30 -6.08
CA LEU A 50 3.76 3.20 -6.71
C LEU A 50 3.87 3.28 -8.24
N PRO A 51 3.11 2.47 -8.99
CA PRO A 51 3.13 2.48 -10.46
C PRO A 51 2.48 3.73 -11.08
N GLY A 52 2.09 4.71 -10.28
CA GLY A 52 1.40 5.95 -10.68
C GLY A 52 0.51 6.50 -9.58
N MET A 53 -0.24 7.56 -9.88
CA MET A 53 -1.28 8.07 -8.98
C MET A 53 -2.46 7.08 -8.91
N LEU A 54 -2.88 6.73 -7.69
CA LEU A 54 -3.98 5.80 -7.41
C LEU A 54 -5.35 6.42 -7.60
#